data_AF-E9II46-F1
#
_entry.id   AF-E9II46-F1
#
_cell.length_a   1.000
_cell.length_b   1.000
_cell.length_c   1.000
_cell.angle_alpha   90.00
_cell.angle_beta   90.00
_cell.angle_gamma   90.00
#
_symmetry.space_group_name_H-M   'P 1'
#
loop_
_entity.id
_entity.type
_entity.pdbx_description
1 polymer ?
#
loop_
_entity_poly.entity_id
_entity_poly.type
_entity_poly.pdbx_seq_one_letter_code
_entity_poly.pdbx_strand_id
1 'polypeptide(L)'
;MVFTSTRQSDEQHITITIRLVGDMVAGDAHYIQFFNIIMRKCYDHLRLKLVGRNYFDPGNKIVLPEWKLELWPGYLSSIRQHEKDILMCVEITNKVMRLETLLDILNNCYQQYQENYQVCCNLELLKFLLEFSYENNLHIFFKKYLREFFSIFT
;
A
#
# COMPACT_ATOMS: atom_id res chain seq x y z
N MET A 1 22.53 -3.20 29.61
CA MET A 1 22.42 -4.67 29.71
C MET A 1 23.06 -5.29 28.49
N VAL A 2 23.90 -6.31 28.66
CA VAL A 2 24.59 -6.98 27.53
C VAL A 2 24.12 -8.42 27.47
N PHE A 3 23.72 -8.87 26.29
CA PHE A 3 23.27 -10.24 26.01
C PHE A 3 24.16 -10.84 24.94
N THR A 4 24.40 -12.14 25.02
CA THR A 4 25.14 -12.90 24.00
C THR A 4 24.23 -13.97 23.42
N SER A 5 24.16 -14.05 22.09
CA SER A 5 23.39 -15.07 21.37
C SER A 5 24.21 -15.63 20.21
N THR A 6 23.96 -16.86 19.80
CA THR A 6 24.58 -17.47 18.61
C THR A 6 23.61 -17.37 17.43
N ARG A 7 24.08 -16.83 16.31
CA ARG A 7 23.28 -16.73 15.09
C ARG A 7 23.16 -18.11 14.43
N GLN A 8 21.94 -18.55 14.17
CA GLN A 8 21.69 -19.91 13.63
C GLN A 8 22.16 -20.12 12.18
N SER A 9 22.46 -19.06 11.42
CA SER A 9 22.86 -19.18 10.01
C SER A 9 24.35 -19.46 9.80
N ASP A 10 25.21 -18.99 10.69
CA ASP A 10 26.68 -19.02 10.54
C ASP A 10 27.41 -19.37 11.86
N GLU A 11 26.65 -19.78 12.89
CA GLU A 11 27.14 -20.10 14.25
C GLU A 11 27.93 -18.98 14.93
N GLN A 12 27.86 -17.76 14.41
CA GLN A 12 28.64 -16.65 14.94
C GLN A 12 28.05 -16.13 16.25
N HIS A 13 28.92 -15.84 17.22
CA HIS A 13 28.53 -15.20 18.47
C HIS A 13 28.23 -13.71 18.24
N ILE A 14 27.01 -13.31 18.59
CA ILE A 14 26.52 -11.92 18.56
C ILE A 14 26.40 -11.41 19.98
N THR A 15 26.96 -10.22 20.22
CA THR A 15 26.77 -9.47 21.47
C THR A 15 25.79 -8.32 21.25
N ILE A 16 24.66 -8.36 21.93
CA ILE A 16 23.62 -7.33 21.91
C ILE A 16 23.78 -6.47 23.16
N THR A 17 24.11 -5.19 22.98
CA THR A 17 24.20 -4.22 24.08
C THR A 17 22.98 -3.31 24.07
N ILE A 18 22.16 -3.39 25.11
CA ILE A 18 21.03 -2.48 25.35
C ILE A 18 21.49 -1.40 26.31
N ARG A 19 21.40 -0.14 25.87
CA ARG A 19 21.67 1.05 26.67
C ARG A 19 20.44 1.94 26.70
N LEU A 20 20.13 2.52 27.84
CA LEU A 20 19.15 3.59 27.95
C LEU A 20 19.71 4.82 27.22
N VAL A 21 19.02 5.27 26.18
CA VAL A 21 19.41 6.46 25.38
C VAL A 21 18.74 7.72 25.92
N GLY A 22 17.49 7.61 26.37
CA GLY A 22 16.71 8.69 26.96
C GLY A 22 15.23 8.33 27.04
N ASP A 23 14.46 9.19 27.69
CA ASP A 23 13.00 9.08 27.78
C ASP A 23 12.34 9.74 26.57
N MET A 24 11.30 9.11 26.02
CA MET A 24 10.49 9.73 24.98
C MET A 24 9.45 10.65 25.62
N VAL A 25 9.57 11.96 25.40
CA VAL A 25 8.67 12.98 25.96
C VAL A 25 7.53 13.28 24.99
N ALA A 26 6.33 13.53 25.53
CA ALA A 26 5.19 14.00 24.74
C ALA A 26 5.53 15.34 24.06
N GLY A 27 5.41 15.39 22.73
CA GLY A 27 5.81 16.53 21.89
C GLY A 27 6.97 16.23 20.94
N ASP A 28 7.74 15.17 21.17
CA ASP A 28 8.74 14.69 20.21
C ASP A 28 8.06 13.97 19.02
N ALA A 29 8.54 14.21 17.81
CA ALA A 29 8.10 13.51 16.60
C ALA A 29 8.31 11.99 16.70
N HIS A 30 9.36 11.55 17.42
CA HIS A 30 9.62 10.13 17.65
C HIS A 30 8.50 9.43 18.44
N TYR A 31 7.80 10.18 19.29
CA TYR A 31 6.70 9.66 20.09
C TYR A 31 5.49 9.29 19.22
N ILE A 32 5.13 10.16 18.26
CA ILE A 32 4.06 9.87 17.28
C ILE A 32 4.47 8.71 16.35
N GLN A 33 5.74 8.63 15.95
CA GLN A 33 6.25 7.53 15.14
C GLN A 33 6.10 6.18 15.85
N PHE A 34 6.39 6.12 17.15
CA PHE A 34 6.22 4.91 17.95
C PHE A 34 4.76 4.41 17.96
N PHE A 35 3.80 5.30 18.18
CA PHE A 35 2.38 4.94 18.12
C PHE A 35 1.95 4.49 16.72
N ASN A 36 2.44 5.14 15.67
CA ASN A 36 2.18 4.67 14.31
C ASN A 36 2.67 3.23 14.12
N ILE A 37 3.88 2.89 14.57
CA ILE A 37 4.40 1.50 14.48
C ILE A 37 3.49 0.51 15.22
N ILE A 38 3.03 0.85 16.42
CA ILE A 38 2.10 0.01 17.18
C ILE A 38 0.79 -0.18 16.40
N MET A 39 0.20 0.91 15.90
CA MET A 39 -1.06 0.83 15.16
C MET A 39 -0.95 0.01 13.89
N ARG A 40 0.17 0.12 13.15
CA ARG A 40 0.42 -0.74 11.98
C ARG A 40 0.38 -2.21 12.36
N LYS A 41 1.04 -2.58 13.47
CA LYS A 41 0.99 -3.97 13.98
C LYS A 41 -0.43 -4.38 14.36
N CYS A 42 -1.21 -3.51 15.01
CA CYS A 42 -2.60 -3.81 15.34
C CYS A 42 -3.43 -4.09 14.08
N TYR A 43 -3.28 -3.27 13.03
CA TYR A 43 -3.97 -3.49 11.76
C TYR A 43 -3.55 -4.77 11.05
N ASP A 44 -2.27 -5.14 11.12
CA ASP A 44 -1.77 -6.41 10.59
C ASP A 44 -2.42 -7.61 11.32
N HIS A 45 -2.60 -7.53 12.65
CA HIS A 45 -3.28 -8.58 13.42
C HIS A 45 -4.78 -8.66 13.10
N LEU A 46 -5.41 -7.53 12.78
CA LEU A 46 -6.78 -7.47 12.27
C LEU A 46 -6.88 -7.92 10.79
N ARG A 47 -5.76 -8.31 10.17
CA ARG A 47 -5.66 -8.76 8.76
C ARG A 47 -6.09 -7.69 7.75
N LEU A 48 -6.04 -6.42 8.12
CA LEU A 48 -6.25 -5.32 7.19
C LEU A 48 -5.04 -5.15 6.27
N LYS A 49 -5.27 -4.69 5.05
CA LYS A 49 -4.25 -4.39 4.05
C LYS A 49 -4.06 -2.90 3.92
N LEU A 50 -2.80 -2.47 3.95
CA LEU A 50 -2.42 -1.11 3.63
C LEU A 50 -2.56 -0.89 2.12
N VAL A 51 -3.43 0.03 1.73
CA VAL A 51 -3.56 0.53 0.35
C VAL A 51 -3.35 2.04 0.39
N GLY A 52 -2.27 2.50 -0.25
CA GLY A 52 -1.80 3.88 -0.12
C GLY A 52 -1.40 4.21 1.33
N ARG A 53 -2.26 4.96 2.03
CA ARG A 53 -2.05 5.38 3.43
C ARG A 53 -3.07 4.82 4.43
N ASN A 54 -4.04 4.04 3.95
CA ASN A 54 -5.20 3.61 4.72
C ASN A 54 -5.28 2.08 4.76
N TYR A 55 -6.06 1.57 5.71
CA TYR A 55 -6.17 0.14 5.96
C TYR A 55 -7.56 -0.35 5.57
N PHE A 56 -7.62 -1.38 4.73
CA PHE A 56 -8.87 -1.95 4.21
C PHE A 56 -8.94 -3.45 4.43
N ASP A 57 -10.14 -3.98 4.56
CA ASP A 57 -10.41 -5.41 4.72
C ASP A 57 -10.81 -6.04 3.37
N PRO A 58 -9.89 -6.73 2.67
CA PRO A 58 -10.25 -7.46 1.46
C PRO A 58 -11.08 -8.72 1.75
N GLY A 59 -11.06 -9.23 2.99
CA GLY A 59 -11.79 -10.43 3.39
C GLY A 59 -13.30 -10.18 3.48
N ASN A 60 -13.70 -8.95 3.78
CA ASN A 60 -15.10 -8.53 3.85
C ASN A 60 -15.50 -7.58 2.71
N LYS A 61 -14.96 -7.80 1.51
CA LYS A 61 -15.27 -6.99 0.34
C LYS A 61 -16.71 -7.20 -0.15
N ILE A 62 -17.30 -6.13 -0.65
CA ILE A 62 -18.64 -6.13 -1.25
C ILE A 62 -18.45 -6.06 -2.77
N VAL A 63 -18.87 -7.09 -3.48
CA VAL A 63 -18.79 -7.13 -4.94
C VAL A 63 -20.09 -6.56 -5.52
N LEU A 64 -19.96 -5.67 -6.51
CA LEU A 64 -21.07 -5.08 -7.24
C LEU A 64 -20.94 -5.42 -8.74
N PRO A 65 -21.43 -6.60 -9.16
CA PRO A 65 -21.21 -7.12 -10.52
C PRO A 65 -21.80 -6.23 -11.61
N GLU A 66 -22.95 -5.59 -11.34
CA GLU A 66 -23.66 -4.73 -12.30
C GLU A 66 -22.80 -3.57 -12.80
N TRP A 67 -21.92 -3.04 -11.94
CA TRP A 67 -21.00 -1.95 -12.29
C TRP A 67 -19.55 -2.43 -12.48
N LYS A 68 -19.29 -3.74 -12.40
CA LYS A 68 -17.95 -4.34 -12.43
C LYS A 68 -16.99 -3.74 -11.38
N LEU A 69 -17.50 -3.47 -10.18
CA LEU A 69 -16.72 -2.89 -9.07
C LEU A 69 -16.73 -3.82 -7.85
N GLU A 70 -15.73 -3.68 -6.99
CA GLU A 70 -15.74 -4.19 -5.63
C GLU A 70 -15.35 -3.09 -4.64
N LEU A 71 -15.96 -3.12 -3.45
CA LEU A 71 -15.75 -2.17 -2.37
C LEU A 71 -15.07 -2.88 -1.22
N TRP A 72 -13.94 -2.36 -0.77
CA TRP A 72 -13.26 -2.86 0.41
C TRP A 72 -13.53 -1.90 1.57
N PRO A 73 -14.24 -2.33 2.62
CA PRO A 73 -14.43 -1.50 3.80
C PRO A 73 -13.10 -1.31 4.53
N GLY A 74 -12.93 -0.15 5.16
CA GLY A 74 -11.68 0.17 5.83
C GLY A 74 -11.75 1.40 6.71
N TYR A 75 -10.57 1.78 7.18
CA TYR A 75 -10.38 2.83 8.17
C TYR A 75 -9.29 3.80 7.69
N LEU A 76 -9.64 5.09 7.73
CA LEU A 76 -8.68 6.18 7.70
C LEU A 76 -8.34 6.51 9.14
N SER A 77 -7.05 6.46 9.50
CA SER A 77 -6.60 6.75 10.86
C SER A 77 -5.52 7.83 10.88
N SER A 78 -5.58 8.72 11.87
CA SER A 78 -4.54 9.73 12.10
C SER A 78 -4.27 9.89 13.59
N ILE A 79 -3.02 9.70 13.98
CA ILE A 79 -2.54 9.92 15.36
C ILE A 79 -1.86 11.27 15.41
N ARG A 80 -2.31 12.14 16.32
CA ARG A 80 -1.75 13.50 16.47
C ARG A 80 -1.71 13.89 17.95
N GLN A 81 -0.76 14.75 18.29
CA GLN A 81 -0.75 15.46 19.56
C GLN A 81 -1.85 16.54 19.53
N HIS A 82 -2.70 16.55 20.54
CA HIS A 82 -3.74 17.55 20.75
C HIS A 82 -3.63 18.13 22.15
N GLU A 83 -3.27 19.42 22.27
CA GLU A 83 -3.10 20.20 23.52
C GLU A 83 -2.36 19.48 24.66
N LYS A 84 -3.00 18.52 25.34
CA LYS A 84 -2.48 17.77 26.48
C LYS A 84 -2.30 16.29 26.21
N ASP A 85 -2.99 15.72 25.23
CA ASP A 85 -3.09 14.27 25.02
C ASP A 85 -2.79 13.88 23.56
N ILE A 86 -2.53 12.60 23.35
CA ILE A 86 -2.43 12.03 22.00
C ILE A 86 -3.74 11.39 21.66
N LEU A 87 -4.31 11.84 20.55
CA LEU A 87 -5.58 11.36 20.05
C LEU A 87 -5.36 10.63 18.74
N MET A 88 -6.14 9.56 18.58
CA MET A 88 -6.26 8.83 17.33
C MET A 88 -7.65 9.09 16.76
N CYS A 89 -7.70 9.76 15.61
CA CYS A 89 -8.92 9.94 14.85
C CYS A 89 -9.08 8.75 13.91
N VAL A 90 -10.27 8.14 13.88
CA VAL A 90 -10.62 7.04 12.98
C VAL A 90 -11.90 7.39 12.24
N GLU A 91 -11.87 7.25 10.93
CA GLU A 91 -13.00 7.46 10.04
C GLU A 91 -13.24 6.21 9.20
N ILE A 92 -14.52 5.86 9.00
CA ILE A 92 -14.93 4.73 8.17
C ILE A 92 -14.86 5.16 6.71
N THR A 93 -14.17 4.37 5.88
CA THR A 93 -14.02 4.64 4.46
C THR A 93 -14.09 3.35 3.65
N ASN A 94 -14.35 3.47 2.35
CA ASN A 94 -14.39 2.33 1.44
C ASN A 94 -13.47 2.59 0.26
N LYS A 95 -12.63 1.60 -0.06
CA LYS A 95 -11.82 1.62 -1.28
C LYS A 95 -12.60 0.98 -2.41
N VAL A 96 -12.79 1.72 -3.49
CA VAL A 96 -13.41 1.22 -4.73
C VAL A 96 -12.32 0.61 -5.61
N MET A 97 -12.53 -0.62 -6.06
CA MET A 97 -11.66 -1.36 -6.98
C MET A 97 -12.47 -1.81 -8.19
N ARG A 98 -11.82 -1.88 -9.36
CA ARG A 98 -12.42 -2.44 -10.58
C ARG A 98 -12.26 -3.96 -10.59
N LEU A 99 -13.27 -4.67 -11.10
CA LEU A 99 -13.20 -6.11 -11.37
C LEU A 99 -12.60 -6.39 -12.76
N GLU A 100 -12.62 -5.42 -13.67
CA GLU A 100 -12.08 -5.56 -15.01
C GLU A 100 -10.56 -5.73 -14.97
N THR A 101 -10.07 -6.73 -15.68
CA THR A 101 -8.64 -6.91 -15.91
C THR A 101 -8.16 -5.96 -17.01
N LEU A 102 -6.85 -5.73 -17.06
CA LEU A 102 -6.25 -4.98 -18.16
C LEU A 102 -6.58 -5.61 -19.52
N LEU A 103 -6.68 -6.94 -19.61
CA LEU A 103 -7.06 -7.64 -20.83
C LEU A 103 -8.49 -7.28 -21.26
N ASP A 104 -9.43 -7.22 -20.32
CA ASP A 104 -10.82 -6.84 -20.59
C ASP A 104 -10.89 -5.41 -21.13
N ILE A 105 -10.13 -4.49 -20.53
CA ILE A 105 -10.03 -3.09 -20.96
C ILE A 105 -9.47 -3.00 -22.38
N LEU A 106 -8.40 -3.73 -22.69
CA LEU A 106 -7.76 -3.74 -24.01
C LEU A 106 -8.68 -4.34 -25.09
N ASN A 107 -9.39 -5.42 -24.77
CA ASN A 107 -10.37 -6.02 -25.68
C ASN A 107 -11.52 -5.06 -25.98
N ASN A 108 -12.00 -4.33 -24.98
CA ASN A 108 -13.03 -3.29 -25.18
C ASN A 108 -12.51 -2.16 -26.08
N CYS A 109 -11.29 -1.65 -25.87
CA CYS A 109 -10.66 -0.66 -26.76
C CYS A 109 -10.58 -1.17 -28.21
N TYR A 110 -10.18 -2.43 -28.40
CA TYR A 110 -10.06 -3.04 -29.73
C TYR A 110 -11.41 -3.16 -30.44
N GLN A 111 -12.46 -3.59 -29.72
CA GLN A 111 -13.80 -3.73 -30.28
C GLN A 111 -14.45 -2.38 -30.61
N GLN A 112 -14.19 -1.36 -29.79
CA GLN A 112 -14.85 -0.05 -29.91
C GLN A 112 -14.15 0.89 -30.89
N TYR A 113 -12.83 0.75 -31.09
CA TYR A 113 -12.03 1.64 -31.92
C TYR A 113 -11.10 0.88 -32.88
N GLN A 114 -11.66 0.21 -33.89
CA GLN A 114 -10.87 -0.61 -34.82
C GLN A 114 -9.73 0.15 -35.53
N GLU A 115 -9.94 1.41 -35.90
CA GLU A 115 -8.93 2.20 -36.63
C GLU A 115 -7.89 2.89 -35.74
N ASN A 116 -8.16 3.05 -34.44
CA ASN A 116 -7.30 3.79 -33.49
C ASN A 116 -7.07 3.05 -32.16
N TYR A 117 -7.22 1.72 -32.15
CA TYR A 117 -7.13 0.94 -30.92
C TYR A 117 -5.78 1.08 -30.23
N GLN A 118 -4.68 1.25 -30.98
CA GLN A 118 -3.33 1.40 -30.41
C GLN A 118 -3.23 2.63 -29.50
N VAL A 119 -3.83 3.75 -29.90
CA VAL A 119 -3.84 4.97 -29.09
C VAL A 119 -4.73 4.80 -27.86
N CYS A 120 -5.92 4.20 -28.00
CA CYS A 120 -6.82 3.87 -26.88
C CYS A 120 -6.13 2.97 -25.86
N CYS A 121 -5.54 1.87 -26.33
CA CYS A 121 -4.83 0.90 -25.51
C CYS A 121 -3.65 1.53 -24.77
N ASN A 122 -2.83 2.34 -25.44
CA ASN A 122 -1.70 3.02 -24.81
C ASN A 122 -2.14 3.98 -23.69
N LEU A 123 -3.25 4.70 -23.88
CA LEU A 123 -3.78 5.60 -22.85
C LEU A 123 -4.34 4.82 -21.64
N GLU A 124 -5.11 3.75 -21.88
CA GLU A 124 -5.66 2.93 -20.81
C GLU A 124 -4.59 2.16 -20.03
N LEU A 125 -3.56 1.65 -20.73
CA LEU A 125 -2.37 1.07 -20.11
C LEU A 125 -1.69 2.07 -19.18
N LEU A 126 -1.53 3.32 -19.62
CA LEU A 126 -0.87 4.36 -18.84
C LEU A 126 -1.69 4.73 -17.59
N LYS A 127 -3.03 4.79 -17.70
CA LYS A 127 -3.92 4.97 -16.54
C LYS A 127 -3.81 3.81 -15.55
N PHE A 128 -3.86 2.57 -16.03
CA PHE A 128 -3.74 1.39 -15.20
C PHE A 128 -2.39 1.35 -14.47
N LEU A 129 -1.30 1.69 -15.16
CA LEU A 129 0.04 1.76 -14.57
C LEU A 129 0.15 2.86 -13.51
N LEU A 130 -0.47 4.01 -13.73
CA LEU A 130 -0.52 5.07 -12.74
C LEU A 130 -1.25 4.59 -11.49
N GLU A 131 -2.46 4.03 -11.64
CA GLU A 131 -3.25 3.46 -10.54
C GLU A 131 -2.45 2.42 -9.76
N PHE A 132 -1.79 1.48 -10.44
CA PHE A 132 -0.96 0.46 -9.80
C PHE A 132 0.24 1.02 -9.02
N SER A 133 0.86 2.11 -9.52
CA SER A 133 1.98 2.77 -8.84
C SER A 133 1.56 3.56 -7.59
N TYR A 134 0.32 4.06 -7.58
CA TYR A 134 -0.25 4.72 -6.41
C TYR A 134 -0.65 3.70 -5.33
N GLU A 135 -1.06 2.50 -5.74
CA GLU A 135 -1.55 1.47 -4.82
C GLU A 135 -0.44 0.64 -4.20
N ASN A 136 0.64 0.37 -4.95
CA ASN A 136 1.78 -0.39 -4.48
C ASN A 136 3.05 0.48 -4.48
N ASN A 137 3.77 0.55 -3.36
CA ASN A 137 5.11 1.16 -3.24
C ASN A 137 6.20 0.44 -4.11
N LEU A 138 5.82 -0.21 -5.20
CA LEU A 138 6.70 -0.89 -6.15
C LEU A 138 7.18 0.10 -7.23
N HIS A 139 7.87 1.14 -6.77
CA HIS A 139 8.41 2.19 -7.65
C HIS A 139 9.56 1.71 -8.57
N ILE A 140 10.09 0.50 -8.34
CA ILE A 140 11.36 0.03 -8.89
C ILE A 140 11.20 -0.96 -10.08
N PHE A 141 10.09 -1.68 -10.21
CA PHE A 141 9.96 -2.70 -11.27
C PHE A 141 9.54 -2.14 -12.64
N PHE A 142 8.78 -1.04 -12.70
CA PHE A 142 8.12 -0.62 -13.94
C PHE A 142 8.92 0.31 -14.86
N LYS A 143 9.94 1.01 -14.35
CA LYS A 143 10.78 1.88 -15.19
C LYS A 143 11.57 1.11 -16.26
N LYS A 144 11.90 -0.16 -16.00
CA LYS A 144 12.61 -1.03 -16.95
C LYS A 144 11.68 -1.54 -18.05
N TYR A 145 10.49 -2.03 -17.68
CA TYR A 145 9.52 -2.57 -18.64
C TYR A 145 8.86 -1.50 -19.50
N LEU A 146 8.62 -0.28 -19.01
CA LEU A 146 8.04 0.79 -19.82
C LEU A 146 8.92 1.16 -21.03
N ARG A 147 10.25 1.17 -20.89
CA ARG A 147 11.16 1.49 -22.00
C ARG A 147 11.21 0.38 -23.04
N GLU A 148 11.17 -0.88 -22.61
CA GLU A 148 11.14 -2.04 -23.49
C GLU A 148 9.77 -2.21 -24.16
N PHE A 149 8.65 -1.93 -23.46
CA PHE A 149 7.30 -2.04 -24.01
C PHE A 149 7.02 -0.97 -25.07
N PHE A 150 7.41 0.30 -24.85
CA PHE A 150 7.24 1.35 -25.87
C PHE A 150 8.07 1.07 -27.13
N SER A 151 9.21 0.37 -27.00
CA SER A 151 10.04 -0.04 -28.14
C SER A 151 9.44 -1.20 -28.97
N ILE A 152 8.45 -1.92 -28.46
CA ILE A 152 7.80 -3.04 -29.16
C ILE A 152 6.64 -2.55 -30.05
N PHE A 153 6.11 -1.36 -29.78
CA PHE A 153 4.96 -0.77 -30.50
C PHE A 153 5.33 0.43 -31.39
N THR A 154 6.62 0.65 -31.67
CA THR A 154 7.10 1.57 -32.73
C THR A 154 7.78 0.78 -33.83
#